data_AF-A0A927MHQ5-F1
#
_entry.id   AF-A0A927MHQ5-F1
#
_cell.length_a   1.000
_cell.length_b   1.000
_cell.length_c   1.000
_cell.angle_alpha   90.00
_cell.angle_beta   90.00
_cell.angle_gamma   90.00
#
_symmetry.space_group_name_H-M   'P 1'
#
loop_
_entity.id
_entity.type
_entity.pdbx_description
1 polymer ?
#
loop_
_entity_poly.entity_id
_entity_poly.type
_entity_poly.pdbx_seq_one_letter_code
_entity_poly.pdbx_strand_id
1 'polypeptide(L)'
;MKLEIEVWARKSLGEDALSLMEESVACYKIGAYRSAYLMSYLAFKQTLRERIQKSPAYPECYENRNEWDRNVLKVLRDDDKWENFINEIVEINKVGVKLNDIFMYINREKSINKYNYWKDIRNSCAHAKDEHITSATVEQFWNYLRDNLSEFYVLGGKAYLMSELIDSYNYYISDKKKDISRLLMDIEIVYKQEIKQFFLDFLNQLMAGKKNLINDVNYEFWEAIIHCNEDAIKDAFISSICEKKEIFLDFYKYYPIVLNLIVNLDSRFIKDYINLLLCSEISYINTYKEYFWRILINSLGLQAQSIDIKSITSDYDNFILIEHIEVDGYQKALLNEHNVFKSFIIGAGRDLFKNDSSDHWSYYAWGNIKNDSYVVKYFDYVQWDLELLGMIDSWFGYLKKNVKSRRNPDSKYNGMRRIGTYNKIISNSSDRIQKFCTKQNINLEDYTNINELIIRG
;
A
#
# COMPACT_ATOMS: atom_id res chain seq x y z
N MET A 1 14.31 30.37 20.47
CA MET A 1 14.27 28.91 20.39
C MET A 1 12.81 28.48 20.44
N LYS A 2 12.35 27.61 19.53
CA LYS A 2 11.00 27.02 19.60
C LYS A 2 11.06 25.79 20.51
N LEU A 3 10.11 25.68 21.43
CA LEU A 3 9.93 24.53 22.32
C LEU A 3 9.19 23.42 21.57
N GLU A 4 9.47 22.17 21.95
CA GLU A 4 8.82 20.99 21.36
C GLU A 4 7.29 21.05 21.51
N ILE A 5 6.80 21.56 22.65
CA ILE A 5 5.37 21.71 22.91
C ILE A 5 4.68 22.65 21.90
N GLU A 6 5.39 23.65 21.36
CA GLU A 6 4.83 24.56 20.35
C GLU A 6 4.56 23.81 19.03
N VAL A 7 5.43 22.87 18.69
CA VAL A 7 5.27 22.03 17.49
C VAL A 7 4.15 21.05 17.70
N TRP A 8 4.13 20.37 18.86
CA TRP A 8 3.06 19.44 19.21
C TRP A 8 1.69 20.14 19.25
N ALA A 9 1.57 21.29 19.90
CA ALA A 9 0.31 22.00 20.07
C ALA A 9 -0.34 22.36 18.73
N ARG A 10 0.46 22.84 17.77
CA ARG A 10 -0.01 23.17 16.41
C ARG A 10 -0.54 21.97 15.65
N LYS A 11 0.02 20.78 15.92
CA LYS A 11 -0.44 19.53 15.31
C LYS A 11 -1.63 18.94 16.06
N SER A 12 -1.75 19.13 17.38
CA SER A 12 -2.64 18.33 18.23
C SER A 12 -3.79 19.09 18.89
N LEU A 13 -3.87 20.43 18.80
CA LEU A 13 -4.93 21.26 19.42
C LEU A 13 -5.80 21.97 18.37
N GLY A 14 -7.08 22.21 18.69
CA GLY A 14 -7.97 23.04 17.86
C GLY A 14 -7.58 24.53 17.94
N GLU A 15 -8.12 25.39 17.09
CA GLU A 15 -7.74 26.82 17.02
C GLU A 15 -7.85 27.53 18.38
N ASP A 16 -8.98 27.38 19.08
CA ASP A 16 -9.20 28.03 20.38
C ASP A 16 -8.22 27.52 21.44
N ALA A 17 -8.07 26.20 21.54
CA ALA A 17 -7.11 25.57 22.45
C ALA A 17 -5.65 25.91 22.11
N LEU A 18 -5.32 26.07 20.81
CA LEU A 18 -4.00 26.46 20.35
C LEU A 18 -3.66 27.88 20.78
N SER A 19 -4.60 28.83 20.63
CA SER A 19 -4.41 30.22 21.09
C SER A 19 -4.05 30.27 22.57
N LEU A 20 -4.78 29.51 23.40
CA LEU A 20 -4.50 29.40 24.84
C LEU A 20 -3.13 28.78 25.13
N MET A 21 -2.71 27.79 24.34
CA MET A 21 -1.39 27.17 24.48
C MET A 21 -0.27 28.12 24.04
N GLU A 22 -0.46 28.93 23.01
CA GLU A 22 0.52 29.94 22.59
C GLU A 22 0.71 31.01 23.68
N GLU A 23 -0.36 31.45 24.34
CA GLU A 23 -0.28 32.31 25.52
C GLU A 23 0.45 31.63 26.70
N SER A 24 0.15 30.35 26.97
CA SER A 24 0.84 29.55 27.98
C SER A 24 2.35 29.54 27.75
N VAL A 25 2.79 29.29 26.51
CA VAL A 25 4.20 29.27 26.13
C VAL A 25 4.84 30.64 26.27
N ALA A 26 4.12 31.72 25.92
CA ALA A 26 4.62 33.08 26.10
C ALA A 26 4.87 33.39 27.58
N CYS A 27 3.94 33.04 28.47
CA CYS A 27 4.12 33.15 29.92
C CYS A 27 5.30 32.31 30.43
N TYR A 28 5.43 31.07 29.94
CA TYR A 28 6.52 30.19 30.34
C TYR A 28 7.90 30.78 30.01
N LYS A 29 8.05 31.32 28.79
CA LYS A 29 9.32 31.91 28.31
C LYS A 29 9.79 33.12 29.11
N ILE A 30 8.88 33.84 29.76
CA ILE A 30 9.20 35.00 30.62
C ILE A 30 9.26 34.63 32.12
N GLY A 31 9.15 33.35 32.48
CA GLY A 31 9.21 32.87 33.86
C GLY A 31 7.89 32.99 34.65
N ALA A 32 6.78 33.33 34.00
CA ALA A 32 5.46 33.41 34.62
C ALA A 32 4.79 32.02 34.70
N TYR A 33 5.41 31.08 35.43
CA TYR A 33 5.03 29.66 35.42
C TYR A 33 3.61 29.36 35.90
N ARG A 34 3.08 30.11 36.87
CA ARG A 34 1.68 29.97 37.30
C ARG A 34 0.71 30.30 36.17
N SER A 35 0.92 31.41 35.49
CA SER A 35 0.11 31.82 34.34
C SER A 35 0.26 30.84 33.19
N ALA A 36 1.49 30.39 32.92
CA ALA A 36 1.74 29.36 31.92
C ALA A 36 0.93 28.09 32.21
N TYR A 37 0.97 27.59 33.45
CA TYR A 37 0.20 26.43 33.86
C TYR A 37 -1.31 26.64 33.68
N LEU A 38 -1.86 27.75 34.20
CA LEU A 38 -3.29 28.08 34.10
C LEU A 38 -3.77 28.09 32.64
N MET A 39 -3.03 28.75 31.75
CA MET A 39 -3.38 28.81 30.33
C MET A 39 -3.27 27.44 29.65
N SER A 40 -2.25 26.64 29.95
CA SER A 40 -2.14 25.28 29.40
C SER A 40 -3.27 24.36 29.89
N TYR A 41 -3.69 24.51 31.15
CA TYR A 41 -4.79 23.72 31.70
C TYR A 41 -6.13 24.13 31.09
N LEU A 42 -6.32 25.43 30.82
CA LEU A 42 -7.50 25.91 30.10
C LEU A 42 -7.50 25.41 28.65
N ALA A 43 -6.36 25.40 27.97
CA ALA A 43 -6.21 24.81 26.63
C ALA A 43 -6.60 23.32 26.63
N PHE A 44 -6.18 22.56 27.64
CA PHE A 44 -6.58 21.17 27.84
C PHE A 44 -8.09 21.03 27.97
N LYS A 45 -8.71 21.80 28.87
CA LYS A 45 -10.17 21.81 29.08
C LYS A 45 -10.94 22.19 27.82
N GLN A 46 -10.50 23.22 27.11
CA GLN A 46 -11.08 23.65 25.86
C GLN A 46 -11.01 22.53 24.80
N THR A 47 -9.89 21.81 24.75
CA THR A 47 -9.76 20.66 23.83
C THR A 47 -10.79 19.56 24.14
N LEU A 48 -11.01 19.25 25.42
CA LEU A 48 -12.04 18.29 25.85
C LEU A 48 -13.44 18.77 25.45
N ARG A 49 -13.75 20.05 25.67
CA ARG A 49 -15.02 20.68 25.26
C ARG A 49 -15.25 20.53 23.74
N GLU A 50 -14.26 20.91 22.94
CA GLU A 50 -14.33 20.84 21.49
C GLU A 50 -14.55 19.42 20.99
N ARG A 51 -13.85 18.43 21.56
CA ARG A 51 -14.02 17.02 21.16
C ARG A 51 -15.42 16.49 21.43
N ILE A 52 -16.03 16.87 22.54
CA ILE A 52 -17.42 16.50 22.83
C ILE A 52 -18.38 17.18 21.85
N GLN A 53 -18.16 18.48 21.57
CA GLN A 53 -19.04 19.25 20.68
C GLN A 53 -18.96 18.82 19.21
N LYS A 54 -17.77 18.44 18.74
CA LYS A 54 -17.50 18.04 17.36
C LYS A 54 -17.67 16.54 17.12
N SER A 55 -17.98 15.76 18.16
CA SER A 55 -18.14 14.31 18.02
C SER A 55 -19.32 13.97 17.06
N PRO A 56 -19.11 13.13 16.03
CA PRO A 56 -20.15 12.68 15.11
C PRO A 56 -21.07 11.64 15.75
N ALA A 57 -20.57 10.94 16.78
CA ALA A 57 -21.30 9.94 17.54
C ALA A 57 -21.56 10.40 18.98
N TYR A 58 -22.56 9.78 19.61
CA TYR A 58 -22.87 9.93 21.03
C TYR A 58 -23.03 8.54 21.66
N PRO A 59 -22.85 8.39 22.98
CA PRO A 59 -22.96 7.09 23.63
C PRO A 59 -24.35 6.46 23.52
N GLU A 60 -24.42 5.13 23.41
CA GLU A 60 -25.68 4.37 23.24
C GLU A 60 -26.69 4.60 24.38
N CYS A 61 -26.20 5.02 25.56
CA CYS A 61 -27.07 5.37 26.68
C CYS A 61 -27.96 6.60 26.41
N TYR A 62 -27.69 7.39 25.36
CA TYR A 62 -28.55 8.47 24.90
C TYR A 62 -29.47 7.97 23.78
N GLU A 63 -30.78 8.19 23.92
CA GLU A 63 -31.80 7.64 23.03
C GLU A 63 -31.68 8.18 21.60
N ASN A 64 -31.31 9.45 21.47
CA ASN A 64 -31.19 10.14 20.19
C ASN A 64 -30.33 11.40 20.32
N ARG A 65 -30.02 12.02 19.16
CA ARG A 65 -29.26 13.26 19.08
C ARG A 65 -29.88 14.42 19.88
N ASN A 66 -31.21 14.53 19.94
CA ASN A 66 -31.87 15.60 20.68
C ASN A 66 -31.63 15.48 22.19
N GLU A 67 -31.62 14.25 22.73
CA GLU A 67 -31.29 14.02 24.14
C GLU A 67 -29.84 14.44 24.44
N TRP A 68 -28.89 14.00 23.61
CA TRP A 68 -27.48 14.38 23.71
C TRP A 68 -27.28 15.90 23.68
N ASP A 69 -27.90 16.57 22.70
CA ASP A 69 -27.78 18.01 22.51
C ASP A 69 -28.32 18.77 23.72
N ARG A 70 -29.50 18.37 24.25
CA ARG A 70 -30.14 19.02 25.40
C ARG A 70 -29.36 18.81 26.70
N ASN A 71 -28.85 17.61 26.93
CA ASN A 71 -28.28 17.21 28.22
C ASN A 71 -26.77 17.44 28.31
N VAL A 72 -26.06 17.51 27.19
CA VAL A 72 -24.60 17.64 27.15
C VAL A 72 -24.18 18.89 26.40
N LEU A 73 -24.53 19.01 25.11
CA LEU A 73 -24.01 20.10 24.29
C LEU A 73 -24.51 21.48 24.74
N LYS A 74 -25.76 21.58 25.20
CA LYS A 74 -26.32 22.83 25.73
C LYS A 74 -25.57 23.33 26.96
N VAL A 75 -25.17 22.42 27.87
CA VAL A 75 -24.39 22.77 29.07
C VAL A 75 -22.98 23.19 28.69
N LEU A 76 -22.37 22.52 27.71
CA LEU A 76 -21.06 22.89 27.20
C LEU A 76 -21.05 24.22 26.40
N ARG A 77 -22.19 24.77 26.01
CA ARG A 77 -22.28 26.11 25.38
C ARG A 77 -22.50 27.23 26.39
N ASP A 78 -22.73 26.88 27.66
CA ASP A 78 -22.91 27.83 28.76
C ASP A 78 -21.54 28.14 29.37
N ASP A 79 -21.04 29.36 29.16
CA ASP A 79 -19.70 29.78 29.55
C ASP A 79 -19.48 29.75 31.08
N ASP A 80 -20.54 29.83 31.87
CA ASP A 80 -20.46 29.76 33.34
C ASP A 80 -20.40 28.32 33.86
N LYS A 81 -20.75 27.32 33.04
CA LYS A 81 -20.94 25.93 33.49
C LYS A 81 -19.99 24.94 32.86
N TRP A 82 -19.53 25.18 31.64
CA TRP A 82 -18.85 24.14 30.85
C TRP A 82 -17.59 23.60 31.54
N GLU A 83 -16.76 24.42 32.20
CA GLU A 83 -15.54 23.95 32.86
C GLU A 83 -15.84 22.92 33.95
N ASN A 84 -16.85 23.23 34.79
CA ASN A 84 -17.30 22.35 35.86
C ASN A 84 -17.96 21.10 35.30
N PHE A 85 -18.75 21.24 34.23
CA PHE A 85 -19.37 20.09 33.58
C PHE A 85 -18.33 19.14 32.97
N ILE A 86 -17.22 19.66 32.42
CA ILE A 86 -16.10 18.80 31.99
C ILE A 86 -15.47 18.06 33.19
N ASN A 87 -15.36 18.69 34.38
CA ASN A 87 -14.90 17.97 35.59
C ASN A 87 -15.84 16.81 35.89
N GLU A 88 -17.15 17.06 35.89
CA GLU A 88 -18.15 16.01 36.16
C GLU A 88 -18.05 14.85 35.16
N ILE A 89 -17.90 15.14 33.86
CA ILE A 89 -17.75 14.11 32.83
C ILE A 89 -16.49 13.27 33.04
N VAL A 90 -15.37 13.88 33.42
CA VAL A 90 -14.11 13.15 33.60
C VAL A 90 -14.10 12.35 34.90
N GLU A 91 -14.58 12.95 35.99
CA GLU A 91 -14.48 12.41 37.36
C GLU A 91 -15.57 11.40 37.70
N ILE A 92 -16.66 11.32 36.92
CA ILE A 92 -17.73 10.38 37.20
C ILE A 92 -17.18 8.94 37.14
N ASN A 93 -17.37 8.22 38.24
CA ASN A 93 -17.00 6.81 38.37
C ASN A 93 -18.14 6.05 39.04
N LYS A 94 -19.33 6.14 38.45
CA LYS A 94 -20.55 5.51 38.97
C LYS A 94 -21.27 4.74 37.86
N VAL A 95 -21.48 3.45 38.10
CA VAL A 95 -22.21 2.58 37.18
C VAL A 95 -23.64 3.09 36.98
N GLY A 96 -24.10 3.11 35.72
CA GLY A 96 -25.45 3.54 35.35
C GLY A 96 -25.65 5.04 35.17
N VAL A 97 -24.58 5.86 35.24
CA VAL A 97 -24.65 7.29 34.93
C VAL A 97 -24.19 7.54 33.49
N LYS A 98 -25.07 8.13 32.65
CA LYS A 98 -24.82 8.36 31.21
C LYS A 98 -23.51 9.10 30.91
N LEU A 99 -23.13 10.07 31.75
CA LEU A 99 -21.88 10.83 31.57
C LEU A 99 -20.63 9.95 31.59
N ASN A 100 -20.69 8.82 32.30
CA ASN A 100 -19.59 7.87 32.40
C ASN A 100 -19.23 7.24 31.05
N ASP A 101 -20.19 7.19 30.11
CA ASP A 101 -20.00 6.56 28.81
C ASP A 101 -19.50 7.55 27.75
N ILE A 102 -19.31 8.83 28.11
CA ILE A 102 -18.77 9.85 27.18
C ILE A 102 -17.31 9.55 26.89
N PHE A 103 -16.45 9.45 27.90
CA PHE A 103 -15.04 9.08 27.71
C PHE A 103 -14.82 7.63 28.13
N MET A 104 -14.25 6.82 27.24
CA MET A 104 -13.95 5.41 27.53
C MET A 104 -12.47 5.22 27.84
N TYR A 105 -12.14 5.25 29.13
CA TYR A 105 -10.78 4.98 29.60
C TYR A 105 -10.50 3.47 29.67
N ILE A 106 -9.28 3.08 29.27
CA ILE A 106 -8.77 1.72 29.46
C ILE A 106 -8.67 1.40 30.97
N ASN A 107 -8.18 2.36 31.75
CA ASN A 107 -8.14 2.29 33.21
C ASN A 107 -8.71 3.59 33.79
N ARG A 108 -10.02 3.60 34.03
CA ARG A 108 -10.76 4.78 34.48
C ARG A 108 -10.24 5.35 35.80
N GLU A 109 -9.94 4.49 36.78
CA GLU A 109 -9.42 4.95 38.07
C GLU A 109 -8.08 5.67 37.90
N LYS A 110 -7.16 5.11 37.11
CA LYS A 110 -5.87 5.73 36.82
C LYS A 110 -6.01 7.07 36.09
N SER A 111 -6.87 7.14 35.07
CA SER A 111 -7.10 8.37 34.30
C SER A 111 -7.73 9.46 35.18
N ILE A 112 -8.71 9.11 36.02
CA ILE A 112 -9.32 10.04 36.99
C ILE A 112 -8.29 10.53 38.00
N ASN A 113 -7.46 9.64 38.56
CA ASN A 113 -6.44 10.04 39.54
C ASN A 113 -5.41 11.01 38.95
N LYS A 114 -4.92 10.74 37.73
CA LYS A 114 -4.01 11.66 37.02
C LYS A 114 -4.67 12.99 36.70
N TYR A 115 -5.92 12.97 36.25
CA TYR A 115 -6.67 14.19 35.96
C TYR A 115 -6.85 15.04 37.22
N ASN A 116 -7.26 14.43 38.33
CA ASN A 116 -7.47 15.11 39.61
C ASN A 116 -6.17 15.73 40.13
N TYR A 117 -5.04 15.03 40.00
CA TYR A 117 -3.73 15.58 40.35
C TYR A 117 -3.47 16.93 39.65
N TRP A 118 -3.66 17.01 38.33
CA TRP A 118 -3.45 18.25 37.58
C TRP A 118 -4.52 19.32 37.85
N LYS A 119 -5.76 18.90 38.13
CA LYS A 119 -6.81 19.81 38.59
C LYS A 119 -6.44 20.46 39.93
N ASP A 120 -5.85 19.70 40.85
CA ASP A 120 -5.45 20.22 42.16
C ASP A 120 -4.29 21.21 42.03
N ILE A 121 -3.31 20.94 41.17
CA ILE A 121 -2.25 21.91 40.84
C ILE A 121 -2.83 23.19 40.21
N ARG A 122 -3.85 23.08 39.34
CA ARG A 122 -4.56 24.26 38.80
C ARG A 122 -5.17 25.08 39.93
N ASN A 123 -5.82 24.43 40.88
CA ASN A 123 -6.42 25.09 42.03
C ASN A 123 -5.37 25.78 42.91
N SER A 124 -4.20 25.16 43.11
CA SER A 124 -3.07 25.80 43.80
C SER A 124 -2.54 27.03 43.06
N CYS A 125 -2.46 26.99 41.72
CA CYS A 125 -2.07 28.13 40.90
C CYS A 125 -3.06 29.31 41.03
N ALA A 126 -4.36 29.03 40.97
CA ALA A 126 -5.41 30.05 40.98
C ALA A 126 -5.60 30.71 42.36
N HIS A 127 -5.46 29.93 43.45
CA HIS A 127 -5.68 30.41 44.81
C HIS A 127 -4.39 30.80 45.54
N ALA A 128 -3.25 30.87 44.82
CA ALA A 128 -1.94 31.23 45.35
C ALA A 128 -1.57 30.46 46.63
N LYS A 129 -1.86 29.15 46.68
CA LYS A 129 -1.46 28.27 47.78
C LYS A 129 0.07 28.12 47.83
N ASP A 130 0.61 27.66 48.97
CA ASP A 130 2.06 27.62 49.28
C ASP A 130 2.94 26.78 48.32
N GLU A 131 2.35 26.06 47.37
CA GLU A 131 3.07 25.23 46.41
C GLU A 131 3.91 26.07 45.42
N HIS A 132 5.16 25.67 45.24
CA HIS A 132 6.08 26.25 44.27
C HIS A 132 5.79 25.71 42.87
N ILE A 133 5.20 26.55 42.02
CA ILE A 133 4.99 26.26 40.60
C ILE A 133 6.22 26.73 39.83
N THR A 134 6.94 25.78 39.24
CA THR A 134 8.20 26.02 38.53
C THR A 134 8.08 25.62 37.06
N SER A 135 9.13 25.85 36.28
CA SER A 135 9.21 25.36 34.90
C SER A 135 8.96 23.84 34.82
N ALA A 136 9.51 23.08 35.77
CA ALA A 136 9.37 21.63 35.81
C ALA A 136 7.90 21.18 35.97
N THR A 137 7.10 21.90 36.77
CA THR A 137 5.67 21.62 36.92
C THR A 137 4.93 21.81 35.59
N VAL A 138 5.23 22.89 34.88
CA VAL A 138 4.62 23.19 33.57
C VAL A 138 5.02 22.14 32.53
N GLU A 139 6.31 21.82 32.44
CA GLU A 139 6.84 20.83 31.50
C GLU A 139 6.27 19.43 31.76
N GLN A 140 6.13 19.01 33.02
CA GLN A 140 5.51 17.74 33.35
C GLN A 140 4.02 17.70 32.96
N PHE A 141 3.31 18.82 33.11
CA PHE A 141 1.93 18.89 32.63
C PHE A 141 1.86 18.82 31.10
N TRP A 142 2.77 19.49 30.40
CA TRP A 142 2.88 19.38 28.95
C TRP A 142 3.19 17.94 28.50
N ASN A 143 4.05 17.22 29.23
CA ASN A 143 4.25 15.78 28.99
C ASN A 143 2.96 14.99 29.18
N TYR A 144 2.23 15.26 30.26
CA TYR A 144 0.93 14.64 30.49
C TYR A 144 -0.06 14.88 29.34
N LEU A 145 -0.13 16.11 28.81
CA LEU A 145 -0.97 16.41 27.65
C LEU A 145 -0.56 15.59 26.43
N ARG A 146 0.74 15.54 26.10
CA ARG A 146 1.23 14.75 24.98
C ARG A 146 0.87 13.28 25.10
N ASP A 147 1.01 12.73 26.30
CA ASP A 147 0.87 11.31 26.55
C ASP A 147 -0.58 10.83 26.74
N ASN A 148 -1.47 11.70 27.24
CA ASN A 148 -2.79 11.29 27.73
C ASN A 148 -3.96 12.03 27.08
N LEU A 149 -3.72 13.10 26.30
CA LEU A 149 -4.83 13.88 25.72
C LEU A 149 -5.76 12.98 24.88
N SER A 150 -5.23 12.06 24.10
CA SER A 150 -6.00 11.09 23.28
C SER A 150 -6.99 10.21 24.07
N GLU A 151 -6.80 10.01 25.38
CA GLU A 151 -7.75 9.25 26.21
C GLU A 151 -9.11 9.96 26.33
N PHE A 152 -9.15 11.26 26.04
CA PHE A 152 -10.33 12.11 26.14
C PHE A 152 -11.03 12.32 24.79
N TYR A 153 -11.19 11.25 24.01
CA TYR A 153 -12.10 11.23 22.87
C TYR A 153 -13.43 10.59 23.25
N VAL A 154 -14.53 11.11 22.70
CA VAL A 154 -15.87 10.53 22.92
C VAL A 154 -15.86 9.07 22.46
N LEU A 155 -16.40 8.17 23.29
CA LEU A 155 -16.40 6.71 23.09
C LEU A 155 -15.01 6.10 22.88
N GLY A 156 -13.98 6.72 23.49
CA GLY A 156 -12.59 6.25 23.34
C GLY A 156 -12.01 6.48 21.94
N GLY A 157 -12.66 7.31 21.12
CA GLY A 157 -12.13 7.82 19.85
C GLY A 157 -12.19 6.88 18.66
N LYS A 158 -12.32 5.56 18.85
CA LYS A 158 -12.28 4.60 17.73
C LYS A 158 -13.33 4.88 16.64
N ALA A 159 -14.60 4.95 17.02
CA ALA A 159 -15.69 5.23 16.06
C ALA A 159 -15.55 6.62 15.42
N TYR A 160 -15.12 7.62 16.20
CA TYR A 160 -14.86 8.97 15.72
C TYR A 160 -13.76 8.99 14.66
N LEU A 161 -12.58 8.44 14.97
CA LEU A 161 -11.42 8.47 14.10
C LEU A 161 -11.66 7.67 12.80
N MET A 162 -12.39 6.55 12.88
CA MET A 162 -12.83 5.82 11.69
C MET A 162 -13.74 6.69 10.81
N SER A 163 -14.77 7.31 11.39
CA SER A 163 -15.69 8.19 10.65
C SER A 163 -14.95 9.37 10.02
N GLU A 164 -14.08 10.04 10.78
CA GLU A 164 -13.30 11.18 10.29
C GLU A 164 -12.34 10.80 9.14
N LEU A 165 -11.74 9.60 9.19
CA LEU A 165 -10.87 9.14 8.11
C LEU A 165 -11.67 8.80 6.85
N ILE A 166 -12.86 8.21 7.01
CA ILE A 166 -13.79 7.95 5.90
C ILE A 166 -14.29 9.27 5.28
N ASP A 167 -14.65 10.25 6.10
CA ASP A 167 -15.08 11.57 5.63
C ASP A 167 -13.92 12.29 4.93
N SER A 168 -12.72 12.28 5.51
CA SER A 168 -11.51 12.84 4.90
C SER A 168 -11.22 12.21 3.55
N TYR A 169 -11.40 10.88 3.41
CA TYR A 169 -11.28 10.19 2.13
C TYR A 169 -12.35 10.62 1.12
N ASN A 170 -13.62 10.72 1.54
CA ASN A 170 -14.73 11.05 0.65
C ASN A 170 -14.72 12.51 0.17
N TYR A 171 -14.28 13.44 1.02
CA TYR A 171 -14.32 14.88 0.76
C TYR A 171 -12.93 15.50 0.51
N TYR A 172 -11.88 14.69 0.38
CA TYR A 172 -10.49 15.14 0.30
C TYR A 172 -10.25 16.30 -0.68
N ILE A 173 -10.82 16.21 -1.89
CA ILE A 173 -10.70 17.27 -2.90
C ILE A 173 -11.49 18.52 -2.52
N SER A 174 -12.75 18.33 -2.10
CA SER A 174 -13.65 19.43 -1.72
C SER A 174 -13.07 20.25 -0.56
N ASP A 175 -12.39 19.57 0.35
CA ASP A 175 -11.73 20.15 1.52
C ASP A 175 -10.31 20.66 1.22
N LYS A 176 -9.97 20.84 -0.07
CA LYS A 176 -8.68 21.37 -0.52
C LYS A 176 -7.48 20.58 0.01
N LYS A 177 -7.58 19.25 0.03
CA LYS A 177 -6.53 18.33 0.49
C LYS A 177 -6.18 18.59 1.96
N LYS A 178 -7.21 18.58 2.81
CA LYS A 178 -7.08 18.75 4.26
C LYS A 178 -5.96 17.86 4.80
N ASP A 179 -5.05 18.45 5.59
CA ASP A 179 -3.97 17.72 6.23
C ASP A 179 -4.54 16.69 7.23
N ILE A 180 -4.26 15.41 6.98
CA ILE A 180 -4.70 14.28 7.81
C ILE A 180 -3.64 13.84 8.83
N SER A 181 -2.47 14.50 8.90
CA SER A 181 -1.35 14.08 9.77
C SER A 181 -1.78 13.95 11.24
N ARG A 182 -2.57 14.91 11.74
CA ARG A 182 -3.12 14.86 13.10
C ARG A 182 -4.03 13.66 13.31
N LEU A 183 -4.90 13.38 12.34
CA LEU A 183 -5.84 12.27 12.40
C LEU A 183 -5.08 10.94 12.48
N LEU A 184 -4.00 10.79 11.69
CA LEU A 184 -3.13 9.62 11.73
C LEU A 184 -2.41 9.46 13.09
N MET A 185 -1.91 10.55 13.67
CA MET A 185 -1.33 10.53 15.03
C MET A 185 -2.35 10.09 16.08
N ASP A 186 -3.58 10.61 16.01
CA ASP A 186 -4.64 10.22 16.94
C ASP A 186 -5.02 8.73 16.77
N ILE A 187 -5.05 8.22 15.54
CA ILE A 187 -5.25 6.79 15.25
C ILE A 187 -4.15 5.95 15.89
N GLU A 188 -2.88 6.35 15.74
CA GLU A 188 -1.74 5.63 16.33
C GLU A 188 -1.90 5.51 17.85
N ILE A 189 -2.21 6.62 18.52
CA ILE A 189 -2.30 6.65 19.97
C ILE A 189 -3.52 5.87 20.48
N VAL A 190 -4.66 5.94 19.80
CA VAL A 190 -5.91 5.28 20.23
C VAL A 190 -5.88 3.78 19.96
N TYR A 191 -5.41 3.35 18.78
CA TYR A 191 -5.42 1.95 18.38
C TYR A 191 -4.18 1.18 18.81
N LYS A 192 -3.03 1.84 18.99
CA LYS A 192 -1.77 1.24 19.48
C LYS A 192 -1.39 -0.05 18.74
N GLN A 193 -1.65 -1.22 19.31
CA GLN A 193 -1.32 -2.52 18.71
C GLN A 193 -2.37 -2.99 17.68
N GLU A 194 -3.53 -2.34 17.63
CA GLU A 194 -4.67 -2.69 16.77
C GLU A 194 -4.72 -1.85 15.48
N ILE A 195 -3.69 -1.05 15.17
CA ILE A 195 -3.68 -0.17 13.99
C ILE A 195 -3.84 -0.96 12.68
N LYS A 196 -3.25 -2.17 12.59
CA LYS A 196 -3.44 -3.04 11.42
C LYS A 196 -4.92 -3.40 11.23
N GLN A 197 -5.60 -3.81 12.31
CA GLN A 197 -7.03 -4.14 12.27
C GLN A 197 -7.87 -2.92 11.90
N PHE A 198 -7.53 -1.74 12.43
CA PHE A 198 -8.17 -0.49 12.04
C PHE A 198 -8.11 -0.26 10.53
N PHE A 199 -6.92 -0.37 9.91
CA PHE A 199 -6.80 -0.18 8.47
C PHE A 199 -7.52 -1.26 7.68
N LEU A 200 -7.59 -2.51 8.17
CA LEU A 200 -8.39 -3.55 7.54
C LEU A 200 -9.88 -3.21 7.53
N ASP A 201 -10.41 -2.78 8.67
CA ASP A 201 -11.80 -2.39 8.80
C ASP A 201 -12.11 -1.16 7.93
N PHE A 202 -11.20 -0.18 7.89
CA PHE A 202 -11.30 1.00 7.04
C PHE A 202 -11.38 0.62 5.56
N LEU A 203 -10.43 -0.18 5.06
CA LEU A 203 -10.41 -0.65 3.67
C LEU A 203 -11.68 -1.44 3.32
N ASN A 204 -12.15 -2.31 4.24
CA ASN A 204 -13.38 -3.08 4.04
C ASN A 204 -14.63 -2.20 3.96
N GLN A 205 -14.74 -1.17 4.81
CA GLN A 205 -15.87 -0.23 4.75
C GLN A 205 -15.89 0.56 3.44
N LEU A 206 -14.72 0.96 2.93
CA LEU A 206 -14.64 1.67 1.65
C LEU A 206 -15.00 0.77 0.46
N MET A 207 -14.63 -0.51 0.48
CA MET A 207 -14.96 -1.48 -0.57
C MET A 207 -16.45 -1.80 -0.63
N ALA A 208 -17.17 -1.77 0.49
CA ALA A 208 -18.59 -2.12 0.55
C ALA A 208 -19.49 -1.27 -0.38
N GLY A 209 -19.00 -0.14 -0.89
CA GLY A 209 -19.71 0.72 -1.84
C GLY A 209 -18.94 1.14 -3.10
N LYS A 210 -17.72 0.64 -3.35
CA LYS A 210 -16.86 1.14 -4.44
C LYS A 210 -16.19 0.01 -5.24
N LYS A 211 -16.11 0.18 -6.57
CA LYS A 211 -15.40 -0.76 -7.47
C LYS A 211 -13.88 -0.65 -7.34
N ASN A 212 -13.35 0.56 -7.21
CA ASN A 212 -11.91 0.83 -7.10
C ASN A 212 -11.68 1.70 -5.85
N LEU A 213 -10.72 1.30 -5.02
CA LEU A 213 -10.41 2.01 -3.78
C LEU A 213 -9.52 3.25 -4.04
N ILE A 214 -8.67 3.18 -5.06
CA ILE A 214 -7.80 4.26 -5.51
C ILE A 214 -8.04 4.61 -6.98
N ASN A 215 -7.99 5.90 -7.30
CA ASN A 215 -8.14 6.45 -8.63
C ASN A 215 -7.38 7.78 -8.77
N ASP A 216 -7.35 8.34 -9.99
CA ASP A 216 -6.71 9.63 -10.29
C ASP A 216 -7.24 10.82 -9.48
N VAL A 217 -8.40 10.66 -8.85
CA VAL A 217 -9.08 11.69 -8.06
C VAL A 217 -8.61 11.62 -6.59
N ASN A 218 -8.50 10.42 -6.01
CA ASN A 218 -8.19 10.25 -4.59
C ASN A 218 -6.77 9.78 -4.28
N TYR A 219 -5.89 9.62 -5.29
CA TYR A 219 -4.54 9.07 -5.06
C TYR A 219 -3.77 9.86 -3.99
N GLU A 220 -3.81 11.20 -4.00
CA GLU A 220 -3.09 12.04 -3.03
C GLU A 220 -3.53 11.85 -1.57
N PHE A 221 -4.77 11.42 -1.31
CA PHE A 221 -5.19 11.02 0.04
C PHE A 221 -4.37 9.82 0.52
N TRP A 222 -4.21 8.82 -0.35
CA TRP A 222 -3.42 7.63 -0.06
C TRP A 222 -1.93 7.95 0.03
N GLU A 223 -1.45 8.91 -0.75
CA GLU A 223 -0.06 9.39 -0.68
C GLU A 223 0.29 9.89 0.72
N ALA A 224 -0.63 10.64 1.34
CA ALA A 224 -0.45 11.17 2.68
C ALA A 224 -0.32 10.07 3.75
N ILE A 225 -0.95 8.90 3.55
CA ILE A 225 -0.83 7.75 4.46
C ILE A 225 0.47 6.99 4.19
N ILE A 226 0.78 6.71 2.92
CA ILE A 226 1.96 5.92 2.50
C ILE A 226 3.27 6.63 2.89
N HIS A 227 3.29 7.97 2.82
CA HIS A 227 4.45 8.79 3.13
C HIS A 227 4.36 9.49 4.49
N CYS A 228 3.48 9.03 5.40
CA CYS A 228 3.45 9.57 6.76
C CYS A 228 4.78 9.29 7.49
N ASN A 229 5.11 10.14 8.46
CA ASN A 229 6.35 10.04 9.23
C ASN A 229 6.26 9.02 10.37
N GLU A 230 5.05 8.54 10.63
CA GLU A 230 4.67 7.67 11.73
C GLU A 230 4.81 6.21 11.27
N ASP A 231 5.96 5.59 11.57
CA ASP A 231 6.28 4.21 11.12
C ASP A 231 5.18 3.21 11.48
N ALA A 232 4.59 3.30 12.67
CA ALA A 232 3.51 2.42 13.10
C ALA A 232 2.26 2.52 12.20
N ILE A 233 1.93 3.72 11.71
CA ILE A 233 0.81 3.95 10.79
C ILE A 233 1.15 3.40 9.41
N LYS A 234 2.32 3.78 8.88
CA LYS A 234 2.80 3.35 7.57
C LYS A 234 2.86 1.82 7.49
N ASP A 235 3.50 1.17 8.45
CA ASP A 235 3.72 -0.28 8.44
C ASP A 235 2.41 -1.04 8.57
N ALA A 236 1.51 -0.57 9.43
CA ALA A 236 0.17 -1.15 9.58
C ALA A 236 -0.66 -1.01 8.30
N PHE A 237 -0.65 0.17 7.66
CA PHE A 237 -1.37 0.39 6.42
C PHE A 237 -0.83 -0.47 5.28
N ILE A 238 0.50 -0.48 5.10
CA ILE A 238 1.19 -1.28 4.08
C ILE A 238 0.94 -2.78 4.28
N SER A 239 0.91 -3.25 5.52
CA SER A 239 0.53 -4.64 5.81
C SER A 239 -0.93 -4.93 5.45
N SER A 240 -1.84 -3.98 5.67
CA SER A 240 -3.27 -4.16 5.42
C SER A 240 -3.64 -4.18 3.93
N ILE A 241 -2.93 -3.44 3.07
CA ILE A 241 -3.19 -3.48 1.61
C ILE A 241 -2.82 -4.83 0.98
N CYS A 242 -2.00 -5.65 1.66
CA CYS A 242 -1.55 -6.94 1.16
C CYS A 242 -2.52 -8.09 1.43
N GLU A 243 -3.50 -7.90 2.32
CA GLU A 243 -4.44 -8.95 2.72
C GLU A 243 -5.38 -9.38 1.59
N LYS A 244 -5.53 -8.55 0.54
CA LYS A 244 -6.31 -8.87 -0.66
C LYS A 244 -5.54 -8.49 -1.93
N LYS A 245 -5.48 -9.40 -2.91
CA LYS A 245 -4.69 -9.25 -4.15
C LYS A 245 -5.17 -8.08 -5.01
N GLU A 246 -6.47 -7.86 -5.05
CA GLU A 246 -7.10 -6.77 -5.78
C GLU A 246 -6.69 -5.42 -5.19
N ILE A 247 -6.69 -5.30 -3.85
CA ILE A 247 -6.25 -4.09 -3.17
C ILE A 247 -4.76 -3.85 -3.45
N PHE A 248 -3.92 -4.87 -3.30
CA PHE A 248 -2.49 -4.73 -3.61
C PHE A 248 -2.26 -4.21 -5.02
N LEU A 249 -2.93 -4.78 -6.03
CA LEU A 249 -2.80 -4.35 -7.42
C LEU A 249 -3.28 -2.91 -7.64
N ASP A 250 -4.42 -2.55 -7.05
CA ASP A 250 -4.96 -1.19 -7.10
C ASP A 250 -3.95 -0.17 -6.57
N PHE A 251 -3.30 -0.46 -5.43
CA PHE A 251 -2.25 0.41 -4.89
C PHE A 251 -0.97 0.38 -5.72
N TYR A 252 -0.53 -0.80 -6.16
CA TYR A 252 0.71 -0.94 -6.93
C TYR A 252 0.69 -0.14 -8.24
N LYS A 253 -0.49 -0.03 -8.87
CA LYS A 253 -0.71 0.81 -10.05
C LYS A 253 -0.25 2.25 -9.85
N TYR A 254 -0.64 2.87 -8.74
CA TYR A 254 -0.31 4.27 -8.43
C TYR A 254 1.03 4.40 -7.69
N TYR A 255 1.35 3.45 -6.83
CA TYR A 255 2.50 3.49 -5.92
C TYR A 255 3.33 2.21 -6.00
N PRO A 256 4.16 2.02 -7.03
CA PRO A 256 5.03 0.84 -7.15
C PRO A 256 5.99 0.66 -5.97
N ILE A 257 6.30 1.75 -5.26
CA ILE A 257 7.13 1.75 -4.05
C ILE A 257 6.56 0.86 -2.94
N VAL A 258 5.25 0.60 -2.92
CA VAL A 258 4.62 -0.27 -1.92
C VAL A 258 5.26 -1.64 -1.88
N LEU A 259 5.68 -2.20 -3.03
CA LEU A 259 6.36 -3.50 -3.06
C LEU A 259 7.66 -3.48 -2.25
N ASN A 260 8.46 -2.41 -2.37
CA ASN A 260 9.70 -2.27 -1.59
C ASN A 260 9.37 -2.11 -0.09
N LEU A 261 8.39 -1.27 0.25
CA LEU A 261 7.95 -1.09 1.64
C LEU A 261 7.53 -2.41 2.27
N ILE A 262 6.73 -3.22 1.57
CA ILE A 262 6.26 -4.52 2.06
C ILE A 262 7.42 -5.50 2.22
N VAL A 263 8.33 -5.58 1.26
CA VAL A 263 9.49 -6.51 1.33
C VAL A 263 10.41 -6.17 2.50
N ASN A 264 10.51 -4.89 2.89
CA ASN A 264 11.25 -4.48 4.08
C ASN A 264 10.55 -4.90 5.38
N LEU A 265 9.22 -5.01 5.39
CA LEU A 265 8.43 -5.47 6.54
C LEU A 265 8.34 -6.99 6.63
N ASP A 266 8.16 -7.66 5.48
CA ASP A 266 8.10 -9.11 5.35
C ASP A 266 9.05 -9.58 4.25
N SER A 267 10.24 -10.02 4.68
CA SER A 267 11.27 -10.57 3.79
C SER A 267 10.81 -11.79 2.97
N ARG A 268 9.73 -12.47 3.37
CA ARG A 268 9.17 -13.63 2.63
C ARG A 268 8.07 -13.23 1.66
N PHE A 269 7.66 -11.96 1.60
CA PHE A 269 6.53 -11.51 0.80
C PHE A 269 6.66 -11.90 -0.68
N ILE A 270 7.86 -11.77 -1.27
CA ILE A 270 8.08 -12.20 -2.66
C ILE A 270 7.83 -13.70 -2.82
N LYS A 271 8.37 -14.49 -1.89
CA LYS A 271 8.30 -15.95 -1.94
C LYS A 271 6.87 -16.45 -1.73
N ASP A 272 6.19 -15.92 -0.72
CA ASP A 272 4.93 -16.45 -0.21
C ASP A 272 3.71 -15.81 -0.87
N TYR A 273 3.82 -14.57 -1.38
CA TYR A 273 2.71 -13.82 -1.96
C TYR A 273 2.89 -13.52 -3.46
N ILE A 274 4.01 -12.90 -3.85
CA ILE A 274 4.21 -12.48 -5.25
C ILE A 274 4.28 -13.67 -6.19
N ASN A 275 4.96 -14.77 -5.82
CA ASN A 275 4.96 -15.97 -6.64
C ASN A 275 3.53 -16.49 -6.88
N LEU A 276 2.68 -16.53 -5.84
CA LEU A 276 1.28 -16.95 -5.98
C LEU A 276 0.49 -15.98 -6.87
N LEU A 277 0.72 -14.68 -6.73
CA LEU A 277 0.11 -13.64 -7.56
C LEU A 277 0.46 -13.84 -9.05
N LEU A 278 1.75 -14.05 -9.35
CA LEU A 278 2.28 -14.21 -10.70
C LEU A 278 2.02 -15.60 -11.31
N CYS A 279 1.52 -16.58 -10.55
CA CYS A 279 1.39 -17.96 -11.03
C CYS A 279 -0.02 -18.46 -11.40
N SER A 280 -1.10 -17.70 -11.19
CA SER A 280 -2.41 -17.88 -11.88
C SER A 280 -3.63 -17.32 -11.13
N GLU A 281 -3.53 -16.80 -9.90
CA GLU A 281 -4.76 -16.58 -9.10
C GLU A 281 -5.70 -15.49 -9.63
N ILE A 282 -5.22 -14.61 -10.51
CA ILE A 282 -6.01 -13.47 -11.03
C ILE A 282 -5.61 -13.07 -12.47
N SER A 283 -5.16 -14.00 -13.30
CA SER A 283 -4.72 -13.72 -14.68
C SER A 283 -5.81 -13.05 -15.55
N TYR A 284 -7.08 -13.19 -15.15
CA TYR A 284 -8.24 -12.55 -15.78
C TYR A 284 -8.45 -11.08 -15.39
N ILE A 285 -7.81 -10.57 -14.33
CA ILE A 285 -7.94 -9.18 -13.90
C ILE A 285 -7.12 -8.27 -14.84
N ASN A 286 -7.75 -7.24 -15.40
CA ASN A 286 -7.08 -6.32 -16.34
C ASN A 286 -5.86 -5.63 -15.71
N THR A 287 -5.97 -5.19 -14.45
CA THR A 287 -4.86 -4.58 -13.72
C THR A 287 -3.67 -5.54 -13.60
N TYR A 288 -3.91 -6.84 -13.38
CA TYR A 288 -2.82 -7.81 -13.36
C TYR A 288 -2.06 -7.84 -14.71
N LYS A 289 -2.80 -7.91 -15.83
CA LYS A 289 -2.20 -7.96 -17.17
C LYS A 289 -1.37 -6.72 -17.49
N GLU A 290 -1.85 -5.55 -17.08
CA GLU A 290 -1.19 -4.26 -17.28
C GLU A 290 0.13 -4.17 -16.48
N TYR A 291 0.17 -4.71 -15.26
CA TYR A 291 1.31 -4.53 -14.35
C TYR A 291 2.18 -5.78 -14.17
N PHE A 292 1.87 -6.92 -14.80
CA PHE A 292 2.60 -8.18 -14.68
C PHE A 292 4.12 -8.02 -14.83
N TRP A 293 4.56 -7.46 -15.96
CA TRP A 293 5.99 -7.28 -16.23
C TRP A 293 6.65 -6.36 -15.21
N ARG A 294 5.97 -5.28 -14.82
CA ARG A 294 6.49 -4.32 -13.84
C ARG A 294 6.64 -4.97 -12.47
N ILE A 295 5.69 -5.80 -12.04
CA ILE A 295 5.77 -6.56 -10.79
C ILE A 295 6.95 -7.52 -10.86
N LEU A 296 7.04 -8.35 -11.91
CA LEU A 296 8.13 -9.31 -12.06
C LEU A 296 9.52 -8.65 -12.06
N ILE A 297 9.69 -7.55 -12.81
CA ILE A 297 10.94 -6.79 -12.89
C ILE A 297 11.31 -6.21 -11.51
N ASN A 298 10.35 -5.57 -10.84
CA ASN A 298 10.63 -4.96 -9.54
C ASN A 298 10.93 -6.01 -8.47
N SER A 299 10.25 -7.17 -8.49
CA SER A 299 10.54 -8.26 -7.56
C SER A 299 11.89 -8.93 -7.83
N LEU A 300 12.29 -9.07 -9.10
CA LEU A 300 13.65 -9.50 -9.46
C LEU A 300 14.71 -8.53 -8.92
N GLY A 301 14.48 -7.23 -9.08
CA GLY A 301 15.41 -6.20 -8.58
C GLY A 301 15.54 -6.17 -7.06
N LEU A 302 14.52 -6.63 -6.32
CA LEU A 302 14.54 -6.66 -4.85
C LEU A 302 15.10 -7.98 -4.29
N GLN A 303 14.64 -9.13 -4.78
CA GLN A 303 15.04 -10.46 -4.29
C GLN A 303 14.90 -11.54 -5.38
N ALA A 304 15.72 -11.48 -6.44
CA ALA A 304 15.65 -12.42 -7.56
C ALA A 304 15.63 -13.92 -7.16
N GLN A 305 16.39 -14.30 -6.13
CA GLN A 305 16.47 -15.67 -5.64
C GLN A 305 15.17 -16.22 -5.04
N SER A 306 14.25 -15.32 -4.66
CA SER A 306 12.95 -15.67 -4.08
C SER A 306 11.88 -15.90 -5.15
N ILE A 307 12.16 -15.58 -6.42
CA ILE A 307 11.20 -15.68 -7.53
C ILE A 307 11.24 -17.09 -8.15
N ASP A 308 10.07 -17.73 -8.24
CA ASP A 308 9.92 -19.00 -8.94
C ASP A 308 9.71 -18.79 -10.45
N ILE A 309 10.81 -18.45 -11.14
CA ILE A 309 10.80 -18.22 -12.59
C ILE A 309 10.22 -19.41 -13.35
N LYS A 310 10.49 -20.65 -12.92
CA LYS A 310 10.03 -21.84 -13.61
C LYS A 310 8.51 -21.95 -13.61
N SER A 311 7.87 -21.73 -12.46
CA SER A 311 6.41 -21.79 -12.35
C SER A 311 5.76 -20.64 -13.14
N ILE A 312 6.24 -19.41 -12.96
CA ILE A 312 5.72 -18.22 -13.65
C ILE A 312 5.77 -18.37 -15.17
N THR A 313 6.89 -18.90 -15.68
CA THR A 313 7.14 -18.99 -17.14
C THR A 313 6.59 -20.25 -17.80
N SER A 314 6.03 -21.16 -17.00
CA SER A 314 5.30 -22.33 -17.51
C SER A 314 3.82 -22.03 -17.79
N ASP A 315 3.29 -20.92 -17.30
CA ASP A 315 1.91 -20.48 -17.51
C ASP A 315 1.75 -19.79 -18.87
N TYR A 316 0.81 -20.29 -19.69
CA TYR A 316 0.51 -19.73 -21.01
C TYR A 316 -0.24 -18.39 -20.93
N ASP A 317 -1.03 -18.16 -19.88
CA ASP A 317 -1.73 -16.88 -19.70
C ASP A 317 -0.73 -15.75 -19.43
N ASN A 318 0.36 -16.04 -18.72
CA ASN A 318 1.48 -15.10 -18.58
C ASN A 318 2.26 -14.96 -19.88
N PHE A 319 2.44 -16.06 -20.62
CA PHE A 319 3.19 -16.06 -21.87
C PHE A 319 2.64 -15.04 -22.87
N ILE A 320 1.31 -14.99 -23.04
CA ILE A 320 0.66 -14.06 -23.97
C ILE A 320 0.82 -12.58 -23.58
N LEU A 321 1.14 -12.28 -22.31
CA LEU A 321 1.36 -10.90 -21.84
C LEU A 321 2.61 -10.24 -22.44
N ILE A 322 3.43 -10.99 -23.20
CA ILE A 322 4.48 -10.40 -24.04
C ILE A 322 3.90 -9.36 -25.01
N GLU A 323 2.62 -9.42 -25.37
CA GLU A 323 1.97 -8.38 -26.18
C GLU A 323 2.03 -7.00 -25.54
N HIS A 324 1.99 -6.92 -24.21
CA HIS A 324 1.96 -5.67 -23.45
C HIS A 324 3.32 -5.32 -22.82
N ILE A 325 4.41 -5.98 -23.22
CA ILE A 325 5.73 -5.69 -22.64
C ILE A 325 6.23 -4.31 -23.08
N GLU A 326 6.55 -3.48 -22.09
CA GLU A 326 7.23 -2.20 -22.26
C GLU A 326 8.41 -2.17 -21.31
N VAL A 327 9.62 -2.38 -21.85
CA VAL A 327 10.86 -2.44 -21.07
C VAL A 327 11.98 -1.63 -21.70
N ASP A 328 12.73 -0.92 -20.86
CA ASP A 328 13.95 -0.24 -21.26
C ASP A 328 15.15 -1.22 -21.38
N GLY A 329 16.32 -0.69 -21.74
CA GLY A 329 17.53 -1.50 -21.91
C GLY A 329 18.01 -2.16 -20.61
N TYR A 330 17.85 -1.51 -19.46
CA TYR A 330 18.25 -2.05 -18.16
C TYR A 330 17.30 -3.17 -17.73
N GLN A 331 16.00 -2.94 -17.82
CA GLN A 331 14.97 -3.92 -17.50
C GLN A 331 15.06 -5.16 -18.40
N LYS A 332 15.31 -4.97 -19.70
CA LYS A 332 15.58 -6.06 -20.64
C LYS A 332 16.83 -6.86 -20.25
N ALA A 333 17.90 -6.19 -19.80
CA ALA A 333 19.11 -6.87 -19.35
C ALA A 333 18.84 -7.71 -18.09
N LEU A 334 18.14 -7.16 -17.10
CA LEU A 334 17.76 -7.86 -15.86
C LEU A 334 16.93 -9.13 -16.15
N LEU A 335 15.93 -9.03 -17.04
CA LEU A 335 15.11 -10.18 -17.43
C LEU A 335 15.93 -11.27 -18.15
N ASN A 336 16.93 -10.88 -18.94
CA ASN A 336 17.83 -11.85 -19.60
C ASN A 336 18.83 -12.48 -18.62
N GLU A 337 19.38 -11.70 -17.68
CA GLU A 337 20.25 -12.19 -16.61
C GLU A 337 19.59 -13.31 -15.81
N HIS A 338 18.30 -13.17 -15.52
CA HIS A 338 17.50 -14.18 -14.83
C HIS A 338 16.80 -15.18 -15.77
N ASN A 339 17.21 -15.26 -17.04
CA ASN A 339 16.69 -16.19 -18.05
C ASN A 339 15.16 -16.16 -18.23
N VAL A 340 14.48 -15.05 -17.95
CA VAL A 340 13.01 -14.98 -17.96
C VAL A 340 12.46 -15.26 -19.36
N PHE A 341 12.96 -14.55 -20.38
CA PHE A 341 12.51 -14.74 -21.76
C PHE A 341 12.80 -16.14 -22.29
N LYS A 342 14.00 -16.66 -22.03
CA LYS A 342 14.38 -18.03 -22.39
C LYS A 342 13.46 -19.05 -21.71
N SER A 343 13.19 -18.87 -20.43
CA SER A 343 12.31 -19.74 -19.64
C SER A 343 10.88 -19.75 -20.17
N PHE A 344 10.36 -18.60 -20.63
CA PHE A 344 9.06 -18.56 -21.32
C PHE A 344 9.07 -19.32 -22.66
N ILE A 345 10.14 -19.20 -23.46
CA ILE A 345 10.27 -19.92 -24.73
C ILE A 345 10.27 -21.45 -24.51
N ILE A 346 11.05 -21.94 -23.54
CA ILE A 346 11.18 -23.39 -23.25
C ILE A 346 10.08 -23.94 -22.32
N GLY A 347 9.38 -23.07 -21.60
CA GLY A 347 8.26 -23.37 -20.73
C GLY A 347 6.95 -23.32 -21.50
N ALA A 348 6.22 -22.22 -21.37
CA ALA A 348 4.92 -22.03 -22.01
C ALA A 348 4.97 -22.05 -23.56
N GLY A 349 6.05 -21.55 -24.17
CA GLY A 349 6.23 -21.50 -25.62
C GLY A 349 6.62 -22.83 -26.28
N ARG A 350 6.94 -23.86 -25.50
CA ARG A 350 7.59 -25.09 -25.98
C ARG A 350 6.81 -25.85 -27.05
N ASP A 351 5.49 -25.74 -27.04
CA ASP A 351 4.63 -26.45 -27.98
C ASP A 351 4.77 -25.95 -29.42
N LEU A 352 5.34 -24.75 -29.65
CA LEU A 352 5.74 -24.31 -30.99
C LEU A 352 6.80 -25.25 -31.59
N PHE A 353 7.57 -25.93 -30.76
CA PHE A 353 8.71 -26.68 -31.23
C PHE A 353 8.47 -28.19 -31.32
N LYS A 354 7.28 -28.64 -30.95
CA LYS A 354 6.81 -30.00 -31.21
C LYS A 354 6.41 -30.13 -32.67
N ASN A 355 7.30 -30.73 -33.46
CA ASN A 355 7.28 -30.69 -34.92
C ASN A 355 6.67 -31.94 -35.58
N ASP A 356 5.79 -32.68 -34.90
CA ASP A 356 5.01 -33.78 -35.49
C ASP A 356 3.62 -33.34 -35.95
N SER A 357 2.91 -34.24 -36.63
CA SER A 357 1.60 -33.95 -37.22
C SER A 357 0.50 -33.72 -36.18
N SER A 358 0.55 -34.44 -35.06
CA SER A 358 -0.50 -34.44 -34.04
C SER A 358 -0.42 -33.17 -33.19
N ASP A 359 0.78 -32.79 -32.75
CA ASP A 359 0.99 -31.55 -32.02
C ASP A 359 0.67 -30.31 -32.86
N HIS A 360 0.98 -30.34 -34.16
CA HIS A 360 0.58 -29.27 -35.08
C HIS A 360 -0.95 -29.13 -35.19
N TRP A 361 -1.66 -30.26 -35.28
CA TRP A 361 -3.12 -30.25 -35.32
C TRP A 361 -3.70 -29.60 -34.06
N SER A 362 -3.23 -30.01 -32.88
CA SER A 362 -3.70 -29.45 -31.61
C SER A 362 -3.32 -27.98 -31.45
N TYR A 363 -2.11 -27.58 -31.85
CA TYR A 363 -1.64 -26.20 -31.73
C TYR A 363 -2.47 -25.24 -32.60
N TYR A 364 -2.77 -25.63 -33.84
CA TYR A 364 -3.52 -24.78 -34.78
C TYR A 364 -5.03 -25.07 -34.80
N ALA A 365 -5.53 -25.86 -33.85
CA ALA A 365 -6.94 -26.16 -33.75
C ALA A 365 -7.76 -24.88 -33.56
N TRP A 366 -8.97 -24.87 -34.13
CA TRP A 366 -9.89 -23.76 -33.95
C TRP A 366 -10.25 -23.58 -32.47
N GLY A 367 -10.21 -22.34 -31.98
CA GLY A 367 -10.46 -22.00 -30.58
C GLY A 367 -9.24 -22.14 -29.65
N ASN A 368 -8.08 -22.57 -30.15
CA ASN A 368 -6.85 -22.56 -29.35
C ASN A 368 -6.29 -21.13 -29.24
N ILE A 369 -5.95 -20.71 -28.03
CA ILE A 369 -5.36 -19.39 -27.74
C ILE A 369 -3.90 -19.27 -28.20
N LYS A 370 -3.26 -20.40 -28.54
CA LYS A 370 -1.85 -20.43 -28.93
C LYS A 370 -1.60 -19.71 -30.25
N ASN A 371 -0.58 -18.86 -30.27
CA ASN A 371 -0.19 -18.11 -31.45
C ASN A 371 1.33 -18.02 -31.62
N ASP A 372 1.78 -18.25 -32.85
CA ASP A 372 3.17 -18.13 -33.26
C ASP A 372 3.71 -16.71 -33.04
N SER A 373 2.87 -15.67 -33.14
CA SER A 373 3.27 -14.27 -32.95
C SER A 373 3.89 -14.00 -31.59
N TYR A 374 3.37 -14.62 -30.52
CA TYR A 374 3.90 -14.45 -29.17
C TYR A 374 5.32 -14.99 -29.08
N VAL A 375 5.56 -16.21 -29.57
CA VAL A 375 6.88 -16.83 -29.54
C VAL A 375 7.87 -16.01 -30.36
N VAL A 376 7.47 -15.56 -31.56
CA VAL A 376 8.31 -14.67 -32.38
C VAL A 376 8.68 -13.41 -31.59
N LYS A 377 7.71 -12.78 -30.90
CA LYS A 377 7.97 -11.59 -30.08
C LYS A 377 8.96 -11.87 -28.94
N TYR A 378 8.90 -13.02 -28.27
CA TYR A 378 9.92 -13.39 -27.27
C TYR A 378 11.35 -13.41 -27.85
N PHE A 379 11.51 -13.86 -29.09
CA PHE A 379 12.80 -13.82 -29.77
C PHE A 379 13.29 -12.41 -30.07
N ASP A 380 12.45 -11.36 -30.03
CA ASP A 380 12.87 -9.96 -30.11
C ASP A 380 13.56 -9.47 -28.81
N TYR A 381 13.32 -10.16 -27.69
CA TYR A 381 13.83 -9.79 -26.38
C TYR A 381 14.92 -10.71 -25.83
N VAL A 382 14.90 -11.99 -26.19
CA VAL A 382 15.83 -12.98 -25.64
C VAL A 382 17.29 -12.70 -26.04
N GLN A 383 18.19 -12.91 -25.10
CA GLN A 383 19.62 -13.01 -25.35
C GLN A 383 19.93 -14.40 -25.91
N TRP A 384 20.52 -14.44 -27.10
CA TRP A 384 20.94 -15.68 -27.73
C TRP A 384 22.08 -16.33 -26.95
N ASP A 385 22.01 -17.67 -26.85
CA ASP A 385 23.04 -18.53 -26.29
C ASP A 385 23.17 -19.82 -27.13
N LEU A 386 24.14 -20.67 -26.77
CA LEU A 386 24.41 -21.93 -27.46
C LEU A 386 23.20 -22.88 -27.43
N GLU A 387 22.44 -22.89 -26.33
CA GLU A 387 21.30 -23.77 -26.17
C GLU A 387 20.18 -23.38 -27.12
N LEU A 388 19.79 -22.10 -27.15
CA LEU A 388 18.78 -21.58 -28.07
C LEU A 388 19.19 -21.76 -29.53
N LEU A 389 20.47 -21.52 -29.85
CA LEU A 389 20.98 -21.68 -31.21
C LEU A 389 20.89 -23.14 -31.69
N GLY A 390 21.37 -24.09 -30.88
CA GLY A 390 21.31 -25.52 -31.21
C GLY A 390 19.88 -26.06 -31.23
N MET A 391 19.05 -25.61 -30.28
CA MET A 391 17.64 -25.97 -30.20
C MET A 391 16.88 -25.54 -31.47
N ILE A 392 17.03 -24.28 -31.89
CA ILE A 392 16.35 -23.76 -33.08
C ILE A 392 16.86 -24.44 -34.35
N ASP A 393 18.18 -24.61 -34.53
CA ASP A 393 18.72 -25.25 -35.72
C ASP A 393 18.23 -26.70 -35.87
N SER A 394 18.31 -27.47 -34.78
CA SER A 394 17.90 -28.88 -34.74
C SER A 394 16.41 -29.04 -35.06
N TRP A 395 15.55 -28.29 -34.37
CA TRP A 395 14.11 -28.39 -34.56
C TRP A 395 13.67 -27.90 -35.93
N PHE A 396 14.26 -26.82 -36.44
CA PHE A 396 13.97 -26.35 -37.78
C PHE A 396 14.40 -27.37 -38.84
N GLY A 397 15.60 -27.93 -38.72
CA GLY A 397 16.10 -28.97 -39.61
C GLY A 397 15.23 -30.23 -39.60
N TYR A 398 14.79 -30.67 -38.42
CA TYR A 398 13.85 -31.79 -38.29
C TYR A 398 12.52 -31.52 -39.00
N LEU A 399 11.94 -30.33 -38.82
CA LEU A 399 10.68 -29.96 -39.46
C LEU A 399 10.82 -29.92 -40.99
N LYS A 400 11.88 -29.31 -41.54
CA LYS A 400 12.12 -29.27 -43.00
C LYS A 400 12.13 -30.67 -43.62
N LYS A 401 12.74 -31.64 -42.93
CA LYS A 401 12.82 -33.03 -43.39
C LYS A 401 11.47 -33.73 -43.31
N ASN A 402 10.75 -33.59 -42.18
CA ASN A 402 9.51 -34.30 -41.94
C ASN A 402 8.31 -33.78 -42.75
N VAL A 403 8.18 -32.46 -42.95
CA VAL A 403 6.99 -31.87 -43.60
C VAL A 403 6.77 -32.37 -45.01
N LYS A 404 7.86 -32.58 -45.78
CA LYS A 404 7.79 -33.07 -47.17
C LYS A 404 7.19 -34.48 -47.26
N SER A 405 7.41 -35.33 -46.24
CA SER A 405 6.96 -36.72 -46.23
C SER A 405 5.57 -36.94 -45.63
N ARG A 406 4.94 -35.90 -45.06
CA ARG A 406 3.57 -36.02 -44.51
C ARG A 406 2.58 -36.37 -45.62
N ARG A 407 1.54 -37.17 -45.34
CA ARG A 407 0.52 -37.53 -46.35
C ARG A 407 -0.72 -36.64 -46.29
N ASN A 408 -1.15 -36.28 -45.08
CA ASN A 408 -2.32 -35.44 -44.86
C ASN A 408 -2.06 -33.97 -45.29
N PRO A 409 -2.91 -33.37 -46.14
CA PRO A 409 -2.74 -31.99 -46.62
C PRO A 409 -2.71 -30.93 -45.51
N ASP A 410 -3.61 -31.01 -44.53
CA ASP A 410 -3.66 -30.05 -43.41
C ASP A 410 -2.39 -30.12 -42.57
N SER A 411 -1.88 -31.33 -42.36
CA SER A 411 -0.63 -31.56 -41.65
C SER A 411 0.58 -30.98 -42.40
N LYS A 412 0.59 -31.05 -43.75
CA LYS A 412 1.60 -30.35 -44.58
C LYS A 412 1.45 -28.85 -44.46
N TYR A 413 0.23 -28.32 -44.57
CA TYR A 413 -0.07 -26.89 -44.48
C TYR A 413 0.39 -26.31 -43.14
N ASN A 414 0.02 -26.93 -42.02
CA ASN A 414 0.45 -26.54 -40.68
C ASN A 414 1.97 -26.65 -40.51
N GLY A 415 2.60 -27.65 -41.13
CA GLY A 415 4.06 -27.78 -41.22
C GLY A 415 4.73 -26.62 -41.94
N MET A 416 4.20 -26.23 -43.10
CA MET A 416 4.70 -25.08 -43.87
C MET A 416 4.49 -23.76 -43.15
N ARG A 417 3.35 -23.58 -42.47
CA ARG A 417 3.10 -22.43 -41.59
C ARG A 417 4.19 -22.33 -40.52
N ARG A 418 4.50 -23.44 -39.84
CA ARG A 418 5.54 -23.49 -38.80
C ARG A 418 6.94 -23.22 -39.34
N ILE A 419 7.28 -23.70 -40.55
CA ILE A 419 8.52 -23.32 -41.28
C ILE A 419 8.59 -21.80 -41.47
N GLY A 420 7.48 -21.17 -41.88
CA GLY A 420 7.40 -19.71 -41.99
C GLY A 420 7.72 -18.99 -40.67
N THR A 421 7.27 -19.55 -39.55
CA THR A 421 7.57 -19.01 -38.21
C THR A 421 9.05 -19.13 -37.84
N TYR A 422 9.70 -20.28 -38.12
CA TYR A 422 11.17 -20.39 -37.92
C TYR A 422 11.94 -19.40 -38.78
N ASN A 423 11.56 -19.25 -40.06
CA ASN A 423 12.19 -18.26 -40.94
C ASN A 423 12.07 -16.87 -40.32
N LYS A 424 10.89 -16.49 -39.83
CA LYS A 424 10.67 -15.18 -39.19
C LYS A 424 11.54 -14.99 -37.94
N ILE A 425 11.62 -15.98 -37.06
CA ILE A 425 12.46 -15.94 -35.86
C ILE A 425 13.94 -15.70 -36.22
N ILE A 426 14.45 -16.48 -37.17
CA ILE A 426 15.85 -16.45 -37.58
C ILE A 426 16.17 -15.12 -38.29
N SER A 427 15.34 -14.71 -39.26
CA SER A 427 15.55 -13.46 -40.00
C SER A 427 15.47 -12.23 -39.08
N ASN A 428 14.48 -12.15 -38.17
CA ASN A 428 14.36 -11.05 -37.21
C ASN A 428 15.52 -10.99 -36.19
N SER A 429 16.26 -12.09 -36.06
CA SER A 429 17.35 -12.23 -35.08
C SER A 429 18.73 -12.27 -35.72
N SER A 430 18.85 -12.14 -37.05
CA SER A 430 20.10 -12.35 -37.80
C SER A 430 21.29 -11.60 -37.19
N ASP A 431 21.18 -10.27 -37.03
CA ASP A 431 22.24 -9.44 -36.44
C ASP A 431 22.61 -9.89 -35.03
N ARG A 432 21.63 -10.31 -34.22
CA ARG A 432 21.85 -10.71 -32.83
C ARG A 432 22.51 -12.09 -32.74
N ILE A 433 22.12 -13.01 -33.63
CA ILE A 433 22.76 -14.33 -33.79
C ILE A 433 24.20 -14.14 -34.25
N GLN A 434 24.44 -13.36 -35.31
CA GLN A 434 25.79 -13.09 -35.83
C GLN A 434 26.69 -12.44 -34.77
N LYS A 435 26.18 -11.42 -34.06
CA LYS A 435 26.91 -10.77 -32.95
C LYS A 435 27.24 -11.76 -31.83
N PHE A 436 26.31 -12.63 -31.46
CA PHE A 436 26.55 -13.68 -30.47
C PHE A 436 27.64 -14.66 -30.93
N CYS A 437 27.53 -15.21 -32.15
CA CYS A 437 28.51 -16.15 -32.70
C CYS A 437 29.90 -15.52 -32.78
N THR A 438 30.00 -14.28 -33.28
CA THR A 438 31.26 -13.53 -33.34
C THR A 438 31.86 -13.35 -31.95
N LYS A 439 31.06 -12.91 -30.98
CA LYS A 439 31.51 -12.67 -29.60
C LYS A 439 32.00 -13.95 -28.91
N GLN A 440 31.39 -15.09 -29.20
CA GLN A 440 31.73 -16.38 -28.59
C GLN A 440 32.68 -17.24 -29.44
N ASN A 441 33.17 -16.72 -30.57
CA ASN A 441 34.00 -17.46 -31.54
C ASN A 441 33.37 -18.79 -32.01
N ILE A 442 32.06 -18.76 -32.28
CA ILE A 442 31.28 -19.90 -32.78
C ILE A 442 31.23 -19.83 -34.31
N ASN A 443 31.52 -20.95 -34.99
CA ASN A 443 31.32 -21.05 -36.43
C ASN A 443 29.83 -21.24 -36.75
N LEU A 444 29.22 -20.25 -37.41
CA LEU A 444 27.80 -20.30 -37.77
C LEU A 444 27.51 -21.43 -38.77
N GLU A 445 28.50 -21.89 -39.55
CA GLU A 445 28.36 -23.01 -40.48
C GLU A 445 27.98 -24.33 -39.80
N ASP A 446 28.30 -24.48 -38.51
CA ASP A 446 27.90 -25.64 -37.71
C ASP A 446 26.37 -25.70 -37.51
N TYR A 447 25.68 -24.57 -37.65
CA TYR A 447 24.23 -24.43 -37.56
C TYR A 447 23.62 -24.25 -38.95
N THR A 448 23.76 -25.30 -39.77
CA THR A 448 23.45 -25.29 -41.21
C THR A 448 22.07 -24.72 -41.57
N ASN A 449 21.02 -24.99 -40.80
CA ASN A 449 19.67 -24.53 -41.13
C ASN A 449 19.48 -23.04 -40.85
N ILE A 450 20.13 -22.53 -39.81
CA ILE A 450 20.17 -21.10 -39.48
C ILE A 450 21.06 -20.36 -40.48
N ASN A 451 22.26 -20.88 -40.73
CA ASN A 451 23.24 -20.28 -41.64
C ASN A 451 22.69 -20.13 -43.07
N GLU A 452 22.00 -21.17 -43.58
CA GLU A 452 21.33 -21.14 -44.89
C GLU A 452 20.36 -19.95 -45.05
N LEU A 453 19.67 -19.55 -43.98
CA LEU A 453 18.73 -18.43 -44.02
C LEU A 453 19.42 -17.08 -43.87
N ILE A 454 20.43 -17.00 -43.01
CA ILE A 454 21.18 -15.76 -42.75
C ILE A 454 21.99 -15.33 -43.98
N ILE A 455 22.51 -16.28 -44.77
CA ILE A 455 23.27 -15.97 -46.01
C ILE A 455 22.34 -15.53 -47.16
N ARG A 456 21.07 -15.95 -47.16
CA ARG A 456 20.12 -15.70 -48.26
C ARG A 456 19.30 -14.42 -48.13
N GLY A 457 19.23 -13.84 -46.92
CA GLY A 457 18.56 -12.57 -46.66
C GLY A 457 19.57 -11.44 -46.57
#